data_AF-B3QNK8-F1
#
_entry.id   AF-B3QNK8-F1
#
_cell.length_a   1.000
_cell.length_b   1.000
_cell.length_c   1.000
_cell.angle_alpha   90.00
_cell.angle_beta   90.00
_cell.angle_gamma   90.00
#
_symmetry.space_group_name_H-M   'P 1'
#
loop_
_entity.id
_entity.type
_entity.pdbx_description
1 polymer ?
#
loop_
_entity_poly.entity_id
_entity_poly.type
_entity_poly.pdbx_seq_one_letter_code
_entity_poly.pdbx_strand_id
1 'polypeptide(L)'
;MYLKELLKSVGIQRVTNDSLGSVSPEKEKLIRVFIDALLDEDNCQAVFRGEDRVSAYEQSGANTTTSLGREQLLATHSDIIFYIGTKSRSYLYATDGIDVPIEIRSLDNSVFKTIFNEIEHSIEDGLYSGESEFTRYFCRANRDSFIEKISLVDDEEKQQIKIYYLWLLHVIGETEYKRYSNFLSTTKNHKVANRFGHDQIVYCGWIPRPIKKRAAYLGSLIQLEQRLKHLDLPTYNDEPYPDEQEISLLGGLFPHYTLGIFDPSTRKLIINTHLLDNAILDLISNGMSELVINLGIFIDQSEFESSEKLRNSKYRRWVSHSEGESFTDHNVHR
;
A
#
# COMPACT_ATOMS: atom_id res chain seq x y z
N MET A 1 -13.36 13.20 11.11
CA MET A 1 -13.55 14.67 11.07
C MET A 1 -12.29 15.49 10.71
N TYR A 2 -11.05 15.07 11.02
CA TYR A 2 -9.88 15.98 10.90
C TYR A 2 -9.16 16.07 9.53
N LEU A 3 -9.36 15.11 8.62
CA LEU A 3 -8.61 15.04 7.36
C LEU A 3 -9.11 16.04 6.32
N LYS A 4 -10.44 16.18 6.18
CA LYS A 4 -11.08 17.12 5.27
C LYS A 4 -10.68 18.56 5.59
N GLU A 5 -10.60 18.89 6.88
CA GLU A 5 -10.13 20.20 7.34
C GLU A 5 -8.62 20.39 7.10
N LEU A 6 -7.81 19.34 7.32
CA LEU A 6 -6.37 19.41 7.05
C LEU A 6 -6.11 19.67 5.56
N LEU A 7 -6.60 18.81 4.67
CA LEU A 7 -6.36 18.93 3.23
C LEU A 7 -6.98 20.20 2.63
N LYS A 8 -8.05 20.74 3.23
CA LYS A 8 -8.62 22.05 2.84
C LYS A 8 -7.80 23.25 3.29
N SER A 9 -7.05 23.15 4.40
CA SER A 9 -6.35 24.30 4.99
C SER A 9 -4.86 24.37 4.63
N VAL A 10 -4.31 23.33 4.01
CA VAL A 10 -2.90 23.30 3.59
C VAL A 10 -2.68 24.00 2.26
N GLY A 11 -1.50 24.59 2.12
CA GLY A 11 -1.02 25.12 0.83
C GLY A 11 -0.70 23.98 -0.12
N ILE A 12 -1.05 24.14 -1.39
CA ILE A 12 -0.78 23.14 -2.44
C ILE A 12 0.44 23.58 -3.25
N GLN A 13 1.39 22.68 -3.40
CA GLN A 13 2.58 22.85 -4.23
C GLN A 13 2.64 21.76 -5.30
N ARG A 14 3.47 21.98 -6.31
CA ARG A 14 3.77 21.02 -7.37
C ARG A 14 5.27 20.95 -7.60
N VAL A 15 5.73 19.84 -8.16
CA VAL A 15 7.11 19.74 -8.64
C VAL A 15 7.26 20.52 -9.95
N THR A 16 8.31 21.34 -10.06
CA THR A 16 8.71 22.07 -11.26
C THR A 16 10.23 22.06 -11.38
N ASN A 17 10.79 21.40 -12.41
CA ASN A 17 12.23 21.38 -12.70
C ASN A 17 13.08 21.22 -11.41
N ASP A 18 12.86 20.13 -10.66
CA ASP A 18 13.56 19.80 -9.41
C ASP A 18 13.36 20.75 -8.21
N SER A 19 12.31 21.57 -8.24
CA SER A 19 11.92 22.48 -7.15
C SER A 19 10.42 22.43 -6.85
N LEU A 20 9.98 23.04 -5.74
CA LEU A 20 8.56 23.14 -5.40
C LEU A 20 7.97 24.48 -5.83
N GLY A 21 7.12 24.44 -6.84
CA GLY A 21 6.38 25.59 -7.35
C GLY A 21 4.99 25.72 -6.73
N SER A 22 4.40 26.90 -6.86
CA SER A 22 2.97 27.10 -6.63
C SER A 22 2.13 26.50 -7.76
N VAL A 23 0.88 26.18 -7.42
CA VAL A 23 -0.17 25.85 -8.38
C VAL A 23 -0.95 27.14 -8.69
N SER A 24 -1.43 27.31 -9.93
CA SER A 24 -2.24 28.49 -10.26
C SER A 24 -3.57 28.43 -9.49
N PRO A 25 -4.18 29.59 -9.14
CA PRO A 25 -5.43 29.62 -8.40
C PRO A 25 -6.56 28.80 -9.04
N GLU A 26 -6.63 28.79 -10.38
CA GLU A 26 -7.64 28.05 -11.13
C GLU A 26 -7.46 26.53 -10.98
N LYS A 27 -6.22 26.05 -11.13
CA LYS A 27 -5.90 24.63 -10.96
C LYS A 27 -6.07 24.20 -9.51
N GLU A 28 -5.66 25.04 -8.56
CA GLU A 28 -5.82 24.77 -7.13
C GLU A 28 -7.31 24.60 -6.77
N LYS A 29 -8.19 25.45 -7.31
CA LYS A 29 -9.63 25.33 -7.11
C LYS A 29 -10.16 23.97 -7.59
N LEU A 30 -9.75 23.51 -8.76
CA LEU A 30 -10.17 22.21 -9.31
C LEU A 30 -9.63 21.04 -8.47
N ILE A 31 -8.38 21.10 -8.03
CA ILE A 31 -7.81 20.08 -7.12
C ILE A 31 -8.61 20.00 -5.83
N ARG A 32 -9.05 21.14 -5.27
CA ARG A 32 -9.88 21.17 -4.07
C ARG A 32 -11.25 20.52 -4.29
N VAL A 33 -11.86 20.71 -5.47
CA VAL A 33 -13.09 20.00 -5.86
C VAL A 33 -12.85 18.49 -5.92
N PHE A 34 -11.75 18.06 -6.53
CA PHE A 34 -11.39 16.64 -6.58
C PHE A 34 -11.14 16.02 -5.19
N ILE A 35 -10.40 16.73 -4.32
CA ILE A 35 -10.18 16.32 -2.93
C ILE A 35 -11.52 16.20 -2.20
N ASP A 36 -12.45 17.13 -2.43
CA ASP A 36 -13.78 17.07 -1.82
C ASP A 36 -14.58 15.83 -2.25
N ALA A 37 -14.50 15.43 -3.51
CA ALA A 37 -15.11 14.21 -4.03
C ALA A 37 -14.41 12.93 -3.51
N LEU A 38 -13.08 12.95 -3.36
CA LEU A 38 -12.30 11.83 -2.82
C LEU A 38 -12.62 11.59 -1.34
N LEU A 39 -12.85 12.66 -0.59
CA LEU A 39 -13.23 12.60 0.83
C LEU A 39 -14.70 12.28 1.05
N ASP A 40 -15.45 12.03 -0.01
CA ASP A 40 -16.76 11.39 0.06
C ASP A 40 -16.56 9.86 0.12
N GLU A 41 -16.78 9.29 1.31
CA GLU A 41 -16.45 7.89 1.62
C GLU A 41 -17.26 6.88 0.78
N ASP A 42 -18.34 7.31 0.14
CA ASP A 42 -19.14 6.46 -0.73
C ASP A 42 -18.36 6.02 -1.98
N ASN A 43 -17.42 6.84 -2.46
CA ASN A 43 -16.69 6.60 -3.71
C ASN A 43 -15.41 5.77 -3.51
N CYS A 44 -14.65 6.07 -2.46
CA CYS A 44 -13.35 5.45 -2.23
C CYS A 44 -12.94 5.48 -0.75
N GLN A 45 -11.80 4.87 -0.45
CA GLN A 45 -11.19 4.96 0.87
C GLN A 45 -9.88 5.74 0.79
N ALA A 46 -9.85 6.94 1.39
CA ALA A 46 -8.60 7.66 1.59
C ALA A 46 -7.66 6.87 2.52
N VAL A 47 -6.37 6.87 2.18
CA VAL A 47 -5.32 6.18 2.94
C VAL A 47 -4.08 7.04 3.10
N PHE A 48 -3.39 6.83 4.23
CA PHE A 48 -2.20 7.57 4.62
C PHE A 48 -1.08 6.63 5.02
N ARG A 49 0.15 7.01 4.69
CA ARG A 49 1.34 6.32 5.17
C ARG A 49 2.37 7.34 5.61
N GLY A 50 2.72 7.30 6.89
CA GLY A 50 3.88 8.02 7.41
C GLY A 50 5.15 7.25 7.08
N GLU A 51 6.19 7.96 6.66
CA GLU A 51 7.52 7.38 6.44
C GLU A 51 8.56 8.38 6.94
N ASP A 52 9.61 7.88 7.60
CA ASP A 52 10.79 8.67 7.90
C ASP A 52 11.39 9.22 6.61
N ARG A 53 11.67 10.53 6.58
CA ARG A 53 12.09 11.20 5.36
C ARG A 53 13.41 10.66 4.81
N VAL A 54 14.38 10.33 5.67
CA VAL A 54 15.67 9.82 5.23
C VAL A 54 15.47 8.46 4.56
N SER A 55 14.70 7.57 5.22
CA SER A 55 14.36 6.27 4.64
C SER A 55 13.61 6.41 3.31
N ALA A 56 12.63 7.30 3.23
CA ALA A 56 11.85 7.56 2.02
C ALA A 56 12.74 8.00 0.83
N TYR A 57 13.66 8.94 1.09
CA TYR A 57 14.55 9.47 0.06
C TYR A 57 15.56 8.43 -0.40
N GLU A 58 16.10 7.65 0.54
CA GLU A 58 16.95 6.53 0.23
C GLU A 58 16.25 5.49 -0.65
N GLN A 59 15.01 5.12 -0.34
CA GLN A 59 14.25 4.14 -1.12
C GLN A 59 13.97 4.61 -2.54
N SER A 60 13.61 5.88 -2.71
CA SER A 60 13.38 6.45 -4.05
C SER A 60 14.68 6.70 -4.82
N GLY A 61 15.84 6.64 -4.17
CA GLY A 61 17.11 7.06 -4.77
C GLY A 61 17.28 8.58 -4.85
N ALA A 62 16.45 9.35 -4.14
CA ALA A 62 16.64 10.78 -4.00
C ALA A 62 17.87 10.99 -3.11
N ASN A 63 18.98 11.35 -3.74
CA ASN A 63 20.31 11.17 -3.16
C ASN A 63 20.59 12.14 -1.99
N THR A 64 20.60 11.62 -0.76
CA THR A 64 20.93 12.40 0.45
C THR A 64 22.41 12.80 0.53
N THR A 65 23.27 12.23 -0.31
CA THR A 65 24.73 12.52 -0.32
C THR A 65 25.13 13.75 -1.12
N THR A 66 24.19 14.37 -1.85
CA THR A 66 24.45 15.61 -2.61
C THR A 66 24.13 16.86 -1.79
N SER A 67 24.77 17.98 -2.12
CA SER A 67 24.55 19.32 -1.54
C SER A 67 23.16 19.92 -1.81
N LEU A 68 22.16 19.09 -2.15
CA LEU A 68 20.81 19.52 -2.44
C LEU A 68 20.10 19.95 -1.16
N GLY A 69 19.32 21.02 -1.27
CA GLY A 69 18.48 21.48 -0.18
C GLY A 69 17.33 20.50 0.11
N ARG A 70 16.78 20.55 1.33
CA ARG A 70 15.62 19.74 1.75
C ARG A 70 14.44 19.81 0.77
N GLU A 71 14.20 20.99 0.20
CA GLU A 71 13.13 21.22 -0.77
C GLU A 71 13.38 20.48 -2.11
N GLN A 72 14.62 20.51 -2.61
CA GLN A 72 15.00 19.80 -3.83
C GLN A 72 14.90 18.29 -3.65
N LEU A 73 15.38 17.77 -2.51
CA LEU A 73 15.22 16.35 -2.19
C LEU A 73 13.74 15.92 -2.15
N LEU A 74 12.88 16.76 -1.57
CA LEU A 74 11.44 16.51 -1.56
C LEU A 74 10.83 16.55 -2.97
N ALA A 75 11.26 17.50 -3.81
CA ALA A 75 10.81 17.62 -5.19
C ALA A 75 11.23 16.39 -6.02
N THR A 76 12.51 15.98 -5.97
CA THR A 76 13.03 14.78 -6.63
C THR A 76 12.33 13.53 -6.14
N HIS A 77 12.19 13.36 -4.82
CA HIS A 77 11.46 12.23 -4.25
C HIS A 77 10.01 12.19 -4.74
N SER A 78 9.33 13.33 -4.75
CA SER A 78 7.94 13.43 -5.20
C SER A 78 7.78 13.06 -6.66
N ASP A 79 8.64 13.55 -7.56
CA ASP A 79 8.61 13.21 -8.98
C ASP A 79 8.85 11.70 -9.24
N ILE A 80 9.71 11.08 -8.43
CA ILE A 80 9.93 9.63 -8.49
C ILE A 80 8.68 8.88 -8.01
N ILE A 81 8.16 9.20 -6.84
CA ILE A 81 6.99 8.50 -6.27
C ILE A 81 5.72 8.72 -7.10
N PHE A 82 5.52 9.89 -7.70
CA PHE A 82 4.40 10.12 -8.61
C PHE A 82 4.53 9.35 -9.92
N TYR A 83 5.71 8.82 -10.24
CA TYR A 83 5.90 7.93 -11.37
C TYR A 83 5.88 6.46 -10.99
N ILE A 84 6.51 6.05 -9.88
CA ILE A 84 6.66 4.62 -9.53
C ILE A 84 5.68 4.14 -8.45
N GLY A 85 5.20 5.03 -7.58
CA GLY A 85 4.41 4.72 -6.39
C GLY A 85 5.25 4.16 -5.24
N THR A 86 4.66 4.03 -4.04
CA THR A 86 5.33 3.40 -2.90
C THR A 86 5.05 1.90 -2.91
N LYS A 87 6.08 1.07 -2.70
CA LYS A 87 5.98 -0.40 -2.76
C LYS A 87 6.16 -1.04 -1.39
N SER A 88 5.60 -2.23 -1.22
CA SER A 88 5.86 -3.04 -0.03
C SER A 88 7.34 -3.47 0.04
N ARG A 89 7.77 -3.93 1.22
CA ARG A 89 9.18 -4.24 1.49
C ARG A 89 9.73 -5.36 0.58
N SER A 90 8.91 -6.34 0.20
CA SER A 90 9.32 -7.41 -0.72
C SER A 90 9.98 -6.88 -2.01
N TYR A 91 9.58 -5.69 -2.47
CA TYR A 91 10.07 -5.12 -3.73
C TYR A 91 11.43 -4.45 -3.63
N LEU A 92 12.01 -4.33 -2.43
CA LEU A 92 13.38 -3.85 -2.21
C LEU A 92 14.43 -4.95 -2.42
N TYR A 93 14.01 -6.20 -2.56
CA TYR A 93 14.89 -7.37 -2.64
C TYR A 93 14.66 -8.15 -3.94
N ALA A 94 15.71 -8.80 -4.44
CA ALA A 94 15.54 -9.86 -5.43
C ALA A 94 14.93 -11.08 -4.74
N THR A 95 14.21 -11.93 -5.47
CA THR A 95 13.55 -13.12 -4.90
C THR A 95 14.52 -14.03 -4.15
N ASP A 96 15.72 -14.24 -4.67
CA ASP A 96 16.77 -15.06 -4.04
C ASP A 96 17.31 -14.47 -2.73
N GLY A 97 17.03 -13.20 -2.45
CA GLY A 97 17.40 -12.52 -1.21
C GLY A 97 16.29 -12.48 -0.16
N ILE A 98 15.17 -13.17 -0.41
CA ILE A 98 14.05 -13.29 0.52
C ILE A 98 14.03 -14.70 1.08
N ASP A 99 14.07 -14.84 2.41
CA ASP A 99 14.09 -16.14 3.08
C ASP A 99 12.78 -16.92 2.85
N VAL A 100 11.66 -16.20 2.77
CA VAL A 100 10.32 -16.73 2.56
C VAL A 100 9.66 -16.05 1.35
N PRO A 101 10.09 -16.37 0.11
CA PRO A 101 9.57 -15.69 -1.07
C PRO A 101 8.14 -16.18 -1.34
N ILE A 102 7.18 -15.27 -1.22
CA ILE A 102 5.78 -15.53 -1.57
C ILE A 102 5.41 -14.60 -2.73
N GLU A 103 5.05 -15.21 -3.86
CA GLU A 103 4.55 -14.48 -5.02
C GLU A 103 3.06 -14.19 -4.85
N ILE A 104 2.65 -12.99 -5.27
CA ILE A 104 1.26 -12.55 -5.05
C ILE A 104 0.26 -13.42 -5.81
N ARG A 105 0.68 -14.03 -6.93
CA ARG A 105 -0.15 -14.91 -7.76
C ARG A 105 -0.03 -16.40 -7.47
N SER A 106 1.03 -16.87 -6.83
CA SER A 106 1.20 -18.32 -6.65
C SER A 106 0.12 -18.87 -5.71
N LEU A 107 -0.57 -19.91 -6.16
CA LEU A 107 -1.61 -20.64 -5.43
C LEU A 107 -1.19 -22.09 -5.19
N ASP A 108 0.10 -22.37 -5.32
CA ASP A 108 0.64 -23.71 -5.15
C ASP A 108 0.54 -24.15 -3.68
N ASN A 109 0.34 -25.45 -3.46
CA ASN A 109 0.30 -26.02 -2.11
C ASN A 109 1.56 -25.72 -1.28
N SER A 110 2.71 -25.49 -1.94
CA SER A 110 3.94 -25.06 -1.28
C SER A 110 3.80 -23.70 -0.60
N VAL A 111 3.06 -22.75 -1.18
CA VAL A 111 2.80 -21.44 -0.57
C VAL A 111 2.00 -21.59 0.72
N PHE A 112 0.93 -22.38 0.69
CA PHE A 112 0.10 -22.62 1.88
C PHE A 112 0.84 -23.40 2.96
N LYS A 113 1.75 -24.30 2.56
CA LYS A 113 2.67 -24.97 3.49
C LYS A 113 3.60 -23.98 4.18
N THR A 114 4.16 -23.04 3.42
CA THR A 114 5.01 -21.97 3.95
C THR A 114 4.23 -21.09 4.94
N ILE A 115 3.04 -20.64 4.57
CA ILE A 115 2.15 -19.86 5.44
C ILE A 115 1.85 -20.60 6.75
N PHE A 116 1.52 -21.89 6.66
CA PHE A 116 1.25 -22.70 7.84
C PHE A 116 2.45 -22.74 8.78
N ASN A 117 3.64 -23.01 8.24
CA ASN A 117 4.86 -23.07 9.04
C ASN A 117 5.16 -21.71 9.68
N GLU A 118 5.04 -20.59 8.95
CA GLU A 118 5.29 -19.25 9.50
C GLU A 118 4.33 -18.91 10.66
N ILE A 119 3.07 -19.32 10.57
CA ILE A 119 2.10 -19.14 11.66
C ILE A 119 2.48 -20.03 12.86
N GLU A 120 2.82 -21.29 12.62
CA GLU A 120 3.29 -22.22 13.68
C GLU A 120 4.49 -21.62 14.43
N HIS A 121 5.54 -21.16 13.72
CA HIS A 121 6.70 -20.52 14.34
C HIS A 121 6.32 -19.24 15.10
N SER A 122 5.45 -18.40 14.54
CA SER A 122 4.97 -17.19 15.21
C SER A 122 4.19 -17.48 16.50
N ILE A 123 3.52 -18.63 16.58
CA ILE A 123 2.85 -19.10 17.80
C ILE A 123 3.89 -19.59 18.82
N GLU A 124 4.91 -20.33 18.39
CA GLU A 124 6.02 -20.78 19.24
C GLU A 124 6.79 -19.60 19.85
N ASP A 125 6.94 -18.51 19.08
CA ASP A 125 7.54 -17.24 19.52
C ASP A 125 6.62 -16.41 20.45
N GLY A 126 5.38 -16.87 20.68
CA GLY A 126 4.43 -16.22 21.58
C GLY A 126 3.82 -14.93 21.03
N LEU A 127 3.82 -14.73 19.71
CA LEU A 127 3.21 -13.54 19.08
C LEU A 127 1.67 -13.57 19.11
N TYR A 128 1.08 -14.76 19.19
CA TYR A 128 -0.36 -14.96 19.33
C TYR A 128 -0.72 -15.15 20.81
N SER A 129 -1.77 -14.46 21.27
CA SER A 129 -2.16 -14.51 22.68
C SER A 129 -2.98 -15.75 23.03
N GLY A 130 -2.52 -16.49 24.04
CA GLY A 130 -3.29 -17.51 24.74
C GLY A 130 -3.55 -18.81 23.99
N GLU A 131 -4.13 -19.78 24.70
CA GLU A 131 -4.64 -21.01 24.09
C GLU A 131 -6.00 -20.73 23.44
N SER A 132 -6.03 -20.77 22.11
CA SER A 132 -7.24 -20.59 21.31
C SER A 132 -7.41 -21.79 20.37
N GLU A 133 -8.55 -21.86 19.66
CA GLU A 133 -8.70 -22.82 18.56
C GLU A 133 -7.64 -22.57 17.48
N PHE A 134 -7.33 -21.31 17.19
CA PHE A 134 -6.31 -20.92 16.23
C PHE A 134 -4.93 -21.44 16.62
N THR A 135 -4.47 -21.16 17.85
CA THR A 135 -3.13 -21.58 18.28
C THR A 135 -2.99 -23.09 18.44
N ARG A 136 -4.07 -23.80 18.79
CA ARG A 136 -4.09 -25.28 18.81
C ARG A 136 -4.11 -25.90 17.41
N TYR A 137 -4.75 -25.24 16.44
CA TYR A 137 -4.86 -25.76 15.08
C TYR A 137 -3.50 -25.75 14.37
N PHE A 138 -2.75 -24.65 14.46
CA PHE A 138 -1.45 -24.49 13.78
C PHE A 138 -0.33 -25.25 14.50
N CYS A 139 -0.45 -26.57 14.51
CA CYS A 139 0.59 -27.51 14.90
C CYS A 139 0.89 -28.48 13.75
N ARG A 140 2.11 -29.01 13.71
CA ARG A 140 2.63 -29.87 12.64
C ARG A 140 1.70 -30.99 12.19
N ALA A 141 0.90 -31.55 13.09
CA ALA A 141 -0.05 -32.63 12.78
C ALA A 141 -1.19 -32.21 11.84
N ASN A 142 -1.58 -30.93 11.84
CA ASN A 142 -2.72 -30.42 11.06
C ASN A 142 -2.32 -29.79 9.72
N ARG A 143 -1.02 -29.68 9.42
CA ARG A 143 -0.52 -29.01 8.22
C ARG A 143 -1.07 -29.63 6.92
N ASP A 144 -1.03 -30.94 6.82
CA ASP A 144 -1.45 -31.61 5.59
C ASP A 144 -2.98 -31.49 5.40
N SER A 145 -3.75 -31.51 6.50
CA SER A 145 -5.19 -31.23 6.48
C SER A 145 -5.50 -29.78 6.07
N PHE A 146 -4.72 -28.80 6.54
CA PHE A 146 -4.85 -27.40 6.13
C PHE A 146 -4.67 -27.24 4.61
N ILE A 147 -3.62 -27.85 4.05
CA ILE A 147 -3.35 -27.81 2.61
C ILE A 147 -4.46 -28.52 1.82
N GLU A 148 -4.90 -29.69 2.30
CA GLU A 148 -5.99 -30.44 1.67
C GLU A 148 -7.28 -29.62 1.59
N LYS A 149 -7.72 -29.02 2.71
CA LYS A 149 -8.91 -28.17 2.76
C LYS A 149 -8.86 -27.02 1.75
N ILE A 150 -7.71 -26.35 1.63
CA ILE A 150 -7.51 -25.26 0.68
C ILE A 150 -7.45 -25.76 -0.77
N SER A 151 -6.94 -26.97 -1.00
CA SER A 151 -6.87 -27.54 -2.36
C SER A 151 -8.24 -27.82 -2.98
N LEU A 152 -9.28 -27.98 -2.15
CA LEU A 152 -10.66 -28.31 -2.55
C LEU A 152 -11.48 -27.09 -3.01
N VAL A 153 -11.01 -25.87 -2.76
CA VAL A 153 -11.71 -24.64 -3.17
C VAL A 153 -11.16 -24.07 -4.49
N ASP A 154 -11.90 -23.14 -5.09
CA ASP A 154 -11.48 -22.48 -6.33
C ASP A 154 -10.35 -21.46 -6.10
N ASP A 155 -9.75 -21.00 -7.19
CA ASP A 155 -8.59 -20.10 -7.13
C ASP A 155 -8.92 -18.72 -6.54
N GLU A 156 -10.16 -18.24 -6.68
CA GLU A 156 -10.58 -16.97 -6.06
C GLU A 156 -10.60 -17.12 -4.53
N GLU A 157 -11.18 -18.21 -4.04
CA GLU A 157 -11.24 -18.51 -2.62
C GLU A 157 -9.84 -18.82 -2.04
N LYS A 158 -9.00 -19.59 -2.76
CA LYS A 158 -7.58 -19.78 -2.38
C LYS A 158 -6.85 -18.45 -2.23
N GLN A 159 -7.04 -17.53 -3.16
CA GLN A 159 -6.39 -16.22 -3.11
C GLN A 159 -6.87 -15.41 -1.89
N GLN A 160 -8.15 -15.46 -1.55
CA GLN A 160 -8.70 -14.79 -0.36
C GLN A 160 -8.15 -15.39 0.95
N ILE A 161 -8.10 -16.73 1.03
CA ILE A 161 -7.52 -17.45 2.17
C ILE A 161 -6.03 -17.10 2.34
N LYS A 162 -5.28 -17.08 1.22
CA LYS A 162 -3.87 -16.67 1.22
C LYS A 162 -3.69 -15.25 1.74
N ILE A 163 -4.44 -14.29 1.21
CA ILE A 163 -4.39 -12.89 1.64
C ILE A 163 -4.68 -12.76 3.14
N TYR A 164 -5.65 -13.51 3.66
CA TYR A 164 -6.00 -13.48 5.08
C TYR A 164 -4.85 -13.91 5.99
N TYR A 165 -4.26 -15.08 5.73
CA TYR A 165 -3.20 -15.59 6.59
C TYR A 165 -1.90 -14.80 6.44
N LEU A 166 -1.57 -14.32 5.24
CA LEU A 166 -0.44 -13.41 5.04
C LEU A 166 -0.66 -12.05 5.73
N TRP A 167 -1.89 -11.55 5.73
CA TRP A 167 -2.23 -10.33 6.46
C TRP A 167 -2.05 -10.51 7.97
N LEU A 168 -2.47 -11.66 8.53
CA LEU A 168 -2.23 -11.97 9.94
C LEU A 168 -0.73 -11.95 10.28
N LEU A 169 0.09 -12.65 9.49
CA LEU A 169 1.56 -12.65 9.64
C LEU A 169 2.18 -11.26 9.52
N HIS A 170 1.55 -10.38 8.74
CA HIS A 170 2.00 -9.00 8.54
C HIS A 170 1.72 -8.11 9.76
N VAL A 171 0.61 -8.32 10.48
CA VAL A 171 0.17 -7.46 11.58
C VAL A 171 0.53 -7.98 12.99
N ILE A 172 0.74 -9.29 13.16
CA ILE A 172 0.83 -9.93 14.50
C ILE A 172 2.11 -9.65 15.29
N GLY A 173 3.15 -9.07 14.68
CA GLY A 173 4.43 -8.81 15.36
C GLY A 173 5.56 -8.66 14.38
N GLU A 174 6.80 -8.88 14.81
CA GLU A 174 7.96 -8.99 13.89
C GLU A 174 8.15 -10.45 13.51
N THR A 175 7.70 -10.82 12.31
CA THR A 175 7.85 -12.16 11.73
C THR A 175 8.87 -12.12 10.57
N GLU A 176 9.43 -13.28 10.20
CA GLU A 176 10.29 -13.37 9.01
C GLU A 176 9.52 -12.94 7.75
N TYR A 177 8.24 -13.32 7.64
CA TYR A 177 7.38 -12.82 6.57
C TYR A 177 7.23 -11.29 6.59
N LYS A 178 6.99 -10.64 7.74
CA LYS A 178 6.78 -9.18 7.81
C LYS A 178 7.97 -8.39 7.27
N ARG A 179 9.18 -8.89 7.48
CA ARG A 179 10.42 -8.29 6.96
C ARG A 179 10.38 -8.13 5.43
N TYR A 180 9.75 -9.09 4.75
CA TYR A 180 9.63 -9.15 3.30
C TYR A 180 8.17 -9.15 2.84
N SER A 181 7.28 -8.52 3.60
CA SER A 181 5.85 -8.59 3.33
C SER A 181 5.50 -8.01 1.96
N ASN A 182 4.54 -8.66 1.30
CA ASN A 182 3.88 -8.12 0.11
C ASN A 182 2.87 -7.02 0.44
N PHE A 183 2.66 -6.69 1.71
CA PHE A 183 1.77 -5.62 2.14
C PHE A 183 2.51 -4.32 2.46
N LEU A 184 1.86 -3.22 2.10
CA LEU A 184 2.23 -1.88 2.52
C LEU A 184 1.20 -1.40 3.55
N SER A 185 1.63 -1.24 4.81
CA SER A 185 0.79 -0.68 5.87
C SER A 185 0.43 0.78 5.56
N THR A 186 -0.87 1.06 5.62
CA THR A 186 -1.46 2.40 5.56
C THR A 186 -2.53 2.52 6.63
N THR A 187 -3.03 3.72 6.89
CA THR A 187 -4.10 3.98 7.86
C THR A 187 -5.15 4.89 7.27
N LYS A 188 -6.39 4.77 7.77
CA LYS A 188 -7.48 5.74 7.50
C LYS A 188 -7.26 7.06 8.24
N ASN A 189 -6.41 7.08 9.26
CA ASN A 189 -6.24 8.19 10.17
C ASN A 189 -4.90 8.90 9.94
N HIS A 190 -4.93 10.06 9.28
CA HIS A 190 -3.70 10.83 9.06
C HIS A 190 -2.96 11.21 10.36
N LYS A 191 -3.64 11.30 11.51
CA LYS A 191 -2.98 11.56 12.80
C LYS A 191 -2.11 10.39 13.23
N VAL A 192 -2.54 9.16 12.92
CA VAL A 192 -1.74 7.95 13.13
C VAL A 192 -0.56 7.96 12.17
N ALA A 193 -0.79 8.25 10.88
CA ALA A 193 0.28 8.39 9.89
C ALA A 193 1.33 9.45 10.31
N ASN A 194 0.90 10.54 10.95
CA ASN A 194 1.77 11.60 11.46
C ASN A 194 2.42 11.29 12.83
N ARG A 195 2.42 10.04 13.29
CA ARG A 195 3.12 9.63 14.53
C ARG A 195 4.27 8.68 14.29
N PHE A 196 4.48 8.20 13.06
CA PHE A 196 5.45 7.15 12.75
C PHE A 196 6.91 7.64 12.63
N GLY A 197 7.20 8.93 12.85
CA GLY A 197 8.57 9.44 12.90
C GLY A 197 8.68 10.89 13.37
N HIS A 198 9.90 11.30 13.74
CA HIS A 198 10.21 12.68 14.16
C HIS A 198 10.36 13.65 12.97
N ASP A 199 10.94 13.19 11.84
CA ASP A 199 11.07 13.96 10.60
C ASP A 199 10.46 13.17 9.44
N GLN A 200 9.13 13.14 9.38
CA GLN A 200 8.38 12.29 8.46
C GLN A 200 7.74 13.06 7.31
N ILE A 201 7.43 12.34 6.24
CA ILE A 201 6.47 12.74 5.21
C ILE A 201 5.27 11.81 5.27
N VAL A 202 4.13 12.27 4.75
CA VAL A 202 2.91 11.47 4.71
C VAL A 202 2.44 11.31 3.27
N TYR A 203 2.54 10.09 2.75
CA TYR A 203 1.92 9.74 1.48
C TYR A 203 0.40 9.77 1.64
N CYS A 204 -0.27 10.49 0.75
CA CYS A 204 -1.73 10.61 0.70
C CYS A 204 -2.23 9.95 -0.59
N GLY A 205 -3.12 8.99 -0.46
CA GLY A 205 -3.70 8.29 -1.61
C GLY A 205 -5.13 7.83 -1.35
N TRP A 206 -5.66 7.04 -2.27
CA TRP A 206 -6.97 6.43 -2.12
C TRP A 206 -7.01 5.00 -2.67
N ILE A 207 -8.03 4.25 -2.25
CA ILE A 207 -8.34 2.92 -2.77
C ILE A 207 -9.73 3.01 -3.41
N PRO A 208 -9.86 2.81 -4.73
CA PRO A 208 -11.17 2.72 -5.35
C PRO A 208 -11.92 1.49 -4.88
N ARG A 209 -13.25 1.58 -4.80
CA ARG A 209 -14.09 0.43 -4.47
C ARG A 209 -14.10 -0.59 -5.63
N PRO A 210 -14.34 -1.89 -5.36
CA PRO A 210 -14.39 -2.50 -4.03
C PRO A 210 -12.98 -2.68 -3.42
N ILE A 211 -12.81 -2.26 -2.16
CA ILE A 211 -11.51 -2.22 -1.44
C ILE A 211 -10.85 -3.61 -1.35
N LYS A 212 -11.66 -4.66 -1.16
CA LYS A 212 -11.20 -6.06 -0.97
C LYS A 212 -10.32 -6.61 -2.09
N LYS A 213 -10.38 -6.01 -3.28
CA LYS A 213 -9.54 -6.40 -4.42
C LYS A 213 -8.09 -5.90 -4.30
N ARG A 214 -7.84 -4.89 -3.47
CA ARG A 214 -6.58 -4.13 -3.45
C ARG A 214 -5.93 -4.06 -2.07
N ALA A 215 -6.69 -4.34 -1.03
CA ALA A 215 -6.22 -4.22 0.34
C ALA A 215 -6.90 -5.22 1.28
N ALA A 216 -6.18 -5.57 2.34
CA ALA A 216 -6.67 -6.31 3.49
C ALA A 216 -6.85 -5.36 4.68
N TYR A 217 -7.94 -5.54 5.41
CA TYR A 217 -8.26 -4.81 6.64
C TYR A 217 -9.30 -5.61 7.43
N LEU A 218 -9.38 -5.41 8.76
CA LEU A 218 -10.21 -6.24 9.65
C LEU A 218 -11.65 -6.44 9.13
N GLY A 219 -12.32 -5.38 8.69
CA GLY A 219 -13.69 -5.46 8.18
C GLY A 219 -13.87 -6.34 6.93
N SER A 220 -12.84 -6.48 6.08
CA SER A 220 -12.87 -7.43 4.96
C SER A 220 -12.73 -8.89 5.41
N LEU A 221 -12.13 -9.11 6.58
CA LEU A 221 -11.81 -10.44 7.09
C LEU A 221 -12.97 -11.06 7.85
N ILE A 222 -13.86 -10.26 8.45
CA ILE A 222 -15.11 -10.75 9.05
C ILE A 222 -15.97 -11.50 8.03
N GLN A 223 -16.01 -11.03 6.77
CA GLN A 223 -16.74 -11.73 5.70
C GLN A 223 -16.07 -13.05 5.32
N LEU A 224 -14.74 -13.11 5.41
CA LEU A 224 -13.97 -14.32 5.14
C LEU A 224 -14.01 -15.31 6.31
N GLU A 225 -14.18 -14.83 7.54
CA GLU A 225 -14.27 -15.64 8.75
C GLU A 225 -15.37 -16.69 8.63
N GLN A 226 -16.54 -16.31 8.12
CA GLN A 226 -17.63 -17.25 7.89
C GLN A 226 -17.23 -18.34 6.89
N ARG A 227 -16.52 -17.98 5.81
CA ARG A 227 -16.07 -18.94 4.79
C ARG A 227 -15.01 -19.89 5.35
N LEU A 228 -14.02 -19.36 6.06
CA LEU A 228 -12.98 -20.15 6.73
C LEU A 228 -13.59 -21.15 7.70
N LYS A 229 -14.59 -20.74 8.50
CA LYS A 229 -15.32 -21.65 9.40
C LYS A 229 -16.06 -22.77 8.66
N HIS A 230 -16.62 -22.51 7.48
CA HIS A 230 -17.26 -23.56 6.67
C HIS A 230 -16.26 -24.60 6.11
N LEU A 231 -14.98 -24.22 6.00
CA LEU A 231 -13.89 -25.09 5.58
C LEU A 231 -13.19 -25.76 6.77
N ASP A 232 -13.70 -25.58 8.00
CA ASP A 232 -13.04 -25.96 9.25
C ASP A 232 -11.60 -25.40 9.34
N LEU A 233 -11.38 -24.19 8.84
CA LEU A 233 -10.10 -23.47 8.91
C LEU A 233 -10.13 -22.47 10.08
N PRO A 234 -9.03 -22.36 10.85
CA PRO A 234 -8.98 -21.50 12.02
C PRO A 234 -8.97 -20.02 11.64
N THR A 235 -9.66 -19.22 12.46
CA THR A 235 -9.71 -17.76 12.34
C THR A 235 -9.13 -17.10 13.59
N TYR A 236 -8.39 -16.00 13.40
CA TYR A 236 -7.89 -15.15 14.47
C TYR A 236 -8.58 -13.79 14.40
N ASN A 237 -9.22 -13.39 15.51
CA ASN A 237 -10.05 -12.18 15.57
C ASN A 237 -9.48 -11.09 16.48
N ASP A 238 -8.32 -11.32 17.09
CA ASP A 238 -7.68 -10.32 17.93
C ASP A 238 -6.84 -9.40 17.03
N GLU A 239 -7.31 -8.16 16.84
CA GLU A 239 -6.54 -7.14 16.14
C GLU A 239 -5.44 -6.62 17.09
N PRO A 240 -4.14 -6.73 16.72
CA PRO A 240 -3.06 -6.28 17.61
C PRO A 240 -3.11 -4.78 17.89
N TYR A 241 -3.57 -3.97 16.91
CA TYR A 241 -3.52 -2.50 16.96
C TYR A 241 -4.79 -1.83 16.38
N PRO A 242 -5.98 -2.01 17.00
CA PRO A 242 -7.25 -1.50 16.46
C PRO A 242 -7.31 0.02 16.34
N ASP A 243 -6.61 0.73 17.23
CA ASP A 243 -6.54 2.20 17.22
C ASP A 243 -5.77 2.76 16.01
N GLU A 244 -4.95 1.95 15.35
CA GLU A 244 -4.19 2.36 14.17
C GLU A 244 -5.05 2.41 12.90
N GLN A 245 -6.20 1.73 12.90
CA GLN A 245 -7.12 1.65 11.76
C GLN A 245 -6.38 1.26 10.47
N GLU A 246 -5.57 0.20 10.55
CA GLU A 246 -4.70 -0.23 9.47
C GLU A 246 -5.53 -0.69 8.25
N ILE A 247 -5.04 -0.30 7.07
CA ILE A 247 -5.36 -0.93 5.80
C ILE A 247 -4.04 -1.34 5.15
N SER A 248 -3.88 -2.63 4.90
CA SER A 248 -2.66 -3.18 4.32
C SER A 248 -2.87 -3.33 2.81
N LEU A 249 -2.21 -2.47 2.02
CA LEU A 249 -2.30 -2.50 0.55
C LEU A 249 -1.46 -3.64 -0.01
N LEU A 250 -2.01 -4.43 -0.92
CA LEU A 250 -1.27 -5.49 -1.58
C LEU A 250 -0.34 -4.89 -2.64
N GLY A 251 0.95 -5.22 -2.58
CA GLY A 251 1.99 -4.74 -3.49
C GLY A 251 2.48 -3.31 -3.22
N GLY A 252 1.58 -2.37 -2.98
CA GLY A 252 1.92 -0.98 -2.67
C GLY A 252 0.83 0.03 -2.99
N LEU A 253 1.12 1.31 -2.79
CA LEU A 253 0.30 2.42 -3.26
C LEU A 253 0.73 2.78 -4.68
N PHE A 254 -0.14 2.50 -5.64
CA PHE A 254 0.13 2.80 -7.05
C PHE A 254 0.13 4.32 -7.29
N PRO A 255 0.96 4.81 -8.22
CA PRO A 255 1.05 6.25 -8.49
C PRO A 255 -0.27 6.81 -9.04
N HIS A 256 -1.03 5.99 -9.79
CA HIS A 256 -2.38 6.28 -10.29
C HIS A 256 -3.39 6.63 -9.18
N TYR A 257 -3.16 6.17 -7.95
CA TYR A 257 -4.02 6.41 -6.79
C TYR A 257 -3.31 7.21 -5.68
N THR A 258 -2.24 7.92 -6.04
CA THR A 258 -1.51 8.82 -5.14
C THR A 258 -1.98 10.26 -5.37
N LEU A 259 -2.57 10.88 -4.34
CA LEU A 259 -2.96 12.29 -4.35
C LEU A 259 -1.72 13.19 -4.27
N GLY A 260 -0.79 12.84 -3.38
CA GLY A 260 0.37 13.67 -3.12
C GLY A 260 1.15 13.25 -1.88
N ILE A 261 2.12 14.08 -1.52
CA ILE A 261 2.93 13.95 -0.31
C ILE A 261 2.66 15.16 0.58
N PHE A 262 2.16 14.93 1.78
CA PHE A 262 2.02 15.96 2.78
C PHE A 262 3.32 16.06 3.59
N ASP A 263 3.87 17.27 3.70
CA ASP A 263 4.99 17.59 4.58
C ASP A 263 4.45 18.29 5.84
N PRO A 264 4.43 17.60 6.99
CA PRO A 264 3.95 18.16 8.25
C PRO A 264 4.75 19.38 8.71
N SER A 265 6.04 19.46 8.35
CA SER A 265 6.92 20.54 8.81
C SER A 265 6.61 21.89 8.16
N THR A 266 6.21 21.87 6.90
CA THR A 266 5.83 23.07 6.14
C THR A 266 4.31 23.25 6.05
N ARG A 267 3.54 22.22 6.46
CA ARG A 267 2.09 22.14 6.30
C ARG A 267 1.66 22.33 4.84
N LYS A 268 2.40 21.73 3.92
CA LYS A 268 2.12 21.80 2.49
C LYS A 268 1.86 20.41 1.92
N LEU A 269 0.95 20.36 0.96
CA LEU A 269 0.68 19.18 0.16
C LEU A 269 1.36 19.36 -1.20
N ILE A 270 2.35 18.51 -1.49
CA ILE A 270 2.94 18.40 -2.80
C ILE A 270 2.02 17.47 -3.59
N ILE A 271 1.26 18.04 -4.53
CA ILE A 271 0.27 17.28 -5.30
C ILE A 271 0.97 16.45 -6.38
N ASN A 272 0.41 15.28 -6.69
CA ASN A 272 0.79 14.52 -7.86
C ASN A 272 0.60 15.38 -9.11
N THR A 273 1.71 15.68 -9.81
CA THR A 273 1.72 16.60 -10.95
C THR A 273 0.86 16.11 -12.11
N HIS A 274 0.62 14.80 -12.22
CA HIS A 274 -0.27 14.22 -13.23
C HIS A 274 -1.74 14.59 -13.00
N LEU A 275 -2.15 15.01 -11.80
CA LEU A 275 -3.48 15.60 -11.56
C LEU A 275 -3.64 16.98 -12.20
N LEU A 276 -2.54 17.63 -12.58
CA LEU A 276 -2.54 18.95 -13.20
C LEU A 276 -2.63 18.90 -14.73
N ASP A 277 -2.70 17.69 -15.30
CA ASP A 277 -2.93 17.48 -16.73
C ASP A 277 -4.28 18.07 -17.15
N ASN A 278 -4.34 18.72 -18.30
CA ASN A 278 -5.54 19.41 -18.73
C ASN A 278 -6.71 18.44 -18.99
N ALA A 279 -6.46 17.23 -19.48
CA ALA A 279 -7.52 16.24 -19.69
C ALA A 279 -8.14 15.81 -18.35
N ILE A 280 -7.33 15.64 -17.31
CA ILE A 280 -7.82 15.31 -15.96
C ILE A 280 -8.58 16.49 -15.35
N LEU A 281 -8.04 17.71 -15.49
CA LEU A 281 -8.70 18.92 -15.00
C LEU A 281 -10.02 19.19 -15.71
N ASP A 282 -10.12 18.91 -17.00
CA ASP A 282 -11.34 19.02 -17.78
C ASP A 282 -12.40 18.03 -17.26
N LEU A 283 -12.04 16.78 -16.97
CA LEU A 283 -12.96 15.81 -16.34
C LEU A 283 -13.47 16.32 -14.99
N ILE A 284 -12.57 16.81 -14.13
CA ILE A 284 -12.94 17.36 -12.81
C ILE A 284 -13.88 18.56 -12.97
N SER A 285 -13.58 19.48 -13.89
CA SER A 285 -14.38 20.68 -14.13
C SER A 285 -15.80 20.37 -14.63
N ASN A 286 -15.96 19.26 -15.35
CA ASN A 286 -17.25 18.75 -15.83
C ASN A 286 -17.97 17.85 -14.80
N GLY A 287 -17.50 17.81 -13.55
CA GLY A 287 -18.13 17.05 -12.47
C GLY A 287 -17.84 15.54 -12.52
N MET A 288 -16.88 15.08 -13.32
CA MET A 288 -16.53 13.67 -13.48
C MET A 288 -15.41 13.20 -12.53
N SER A 289 -15.35 13.76 -11.31
CA SER A 289 -14.34 13.36 -10.33
C SER A 289 -14.42 11.89 -9.94
N GLU A 290 -15.63 11.31 -9.89
CA GLU A 290 -15.83 9.88 -9.59
C GLU A 290 -15.15 8.97 -10.63
N LEU A 291 -15.16 9.36 -11.91
CA LEU A 291 -14.48 8.63 -12.97
C LEU A 291 -12.97 8.58 -12.71
N VAL A 292 -12.37 9.73 -12.35
CA VAL A 292 -10.94 9.83 -12.00
C VAL A 292 -10.62 9.03 -10.74
N ILE A 293 -11.52 9.02 -9.75
CA ILE A 293 -11.34 8.22 -8.52
C ILE A 293 -11.32 6.72 -8.84
N ASN A 294 -12.23 6.26 -9.69
CA ASN A 294 -12.39 4.85 -10.02
C ASN A 294 -11.29 4.31 -10.94
N LEU A 295 -10.92 5.08 -11.97
CA LEU A 295 -9.89 4.68 -12.94
C LEU A 295 -8.47 4.98 -12.44
N GLY A 296 -8.31 6.05 -11.66
CA GLY A 296 -7.01 6.59 -11.27
C GLY A 296 -6.54 7.71 -12.21
N ILE A 297 -5.44 8.34 -11.84
CA ILE A 297 -4.75 9.35 -12.65
C ILE A 297 -4.02 8.64 -13.78
N PHE A 298 -4.20 9.08 -15.01
CA PHE A 298 -3.42 8.59 -16.14
C PHE A 298 -1.95 9.01 -16.00
N ILE A 299 -1.05 8.04 -16.06
CA ILE A 299 0.40 8.24 -16.00
C ILE A 299 1.00 7.42 -17.13
N ASP A 300 1.66 8.09 -18.07
CA ASP A 300 2.33 7.38 -19.15
C ASP A 300 3.55 6.64 -18.61
N GLN A 301 3.46 5.31 -18.61
CA GLN A 301 4.49 4.39 -18.14
C GLN A 301 4.98 3.47 -19.27
N SER A 302 4.86 3.88 -20.53
CA SER A 302 5.31 3.07 -21.68
C SER A 302 6.79 2.68 -21.63
N GLU A 303 7.61 3.51 -20.99
CA GLU A 303 9.05 3.32 -20.82
C GLU A 303 9.44 2.99 -19.37
N PHE A 304 8.53 2.43 -18.57
CA PHE A 304 8.73 2.21 -17.13
C PHE A 304 10.01 1.43 -16.81
N GLU A 305 10.23 0.30 -17.50
CA GLU A 305 11.39 -0.58 -17.29
C GLU A 305 12.73 0.09 -17.63
N SER A 306 12.74 0.93 -18.66
CA SER A 306 13.92 1.68 -19.09
C SER A 306 14.11 3.00 -18.33
N SER A 307 13.14 3.42 -17.53
CA SER A 307 13.17 4.73 -16.86
C SER A 307 14.34 4.89 -15.89
N GLU A 308 14.97 6.07 -15.92
CA GLU A 308 16.00 6.42 -14.93
C GLU A 308 15.45 6.44 -13.51
N LYS A 309 14.17 6.78 -13.34
CA LYS A 309 13.47 6.78 -12.05
C LYS A 309 13.49 5.40 -11.40
N LEU A 310 13.16 4.35 -12.15
CA LEU A 310 13.21 2.97 -11.64
C LEU A 310 14.66 2.53 -11.37
N ARG A 311 15.58 2.82 -12.31
CA ARG A 311 17.00 2.45 -12.21
C ARG A 311 17.69 3.08 -11.00
N ASN A 312 17.37 4.33 -10.69
CA ASN A 312 17.98 5.07 -9.58
C ASN A 312 17.34 4.74 -8.22
N SER A 313 16.12 4.20 -8.20
CA SER A 313 15.48 3.74 -6.97
C SER A 313 16.19 2.53 -6.35
N LYS A 314 15.88 2.20 -5.09
CA LYS A 314 16.31 0.93 -4.45
C LYS A 314 15.40 -0.25 -4.80
N TYR A 315 14.27 -0.04 -5.48
CA TYR A 315 13.36 -1.12 -5.83
C TYR A 315 14.00 -2.09 -6.83
N ARG A 316 13.95 -3.37 -6.50
CA ARG A 316 14.49 -4.51 -7.27
C ARG A 316 13.41 -5.28 -8.00
N ARG A 317 12.15 -5.06 -7.65
CA ARG A 317 10.96 -5.63 -8.27
C ARG A 317 9.88 -4.56 -8.40
N TRP A 318 8.86 -4.80 -9.22
CA TRP A 318 7.63 -4.00 -9.20
C TRP A 318 6.40 -4.87 -9.40
N VAL A 319 5.24 -4.27 -9.13
CA VAL A 319 3.95 -4.88 -9.33
C VAL A 319 3.14 -4.06 -10.33
N SER A 320 2.48 -4.76 -11.24
CA SER A 320 1.48 -4.21 -12.14
C SER A 320 0.10 -4.71 -11.72
N HIS A 321 -0.94 -3.92 -12.01
CA HIS A 321 -2.32 -4.28 -11.71
C HIS A 321 -3.14 -4.06 -12.99
N SER A 322 -3.60 -5.14 -13.62
CA SER A 322 -4.48 -5.08 -14.79
C SER A 322 -5.92 -4.88 -14.34
N GLU A 323 -6.56 -3.78 -14.79
CA GLU A 323 -7.96 -3.35 -14.59
C GLU A 323 -8.87 -4.24 -13.71
N GLY A 324 -8.51 -4.41 -12.45
CA GLY A 324 -9.37 -5.02 -11.43
C GLY A 324 -9.41 -6.55 -11.36
N GLU A 325 -8.46 -7.25 -11.99
CA GLU A 325 -8.47 -8.73 -12.03
C GLU A 325 -7.19 -9.40 -11.54
N SER A 326 -5.99 -8.85 -11.76
CA SER A 326 -4.78 -9.51 -11.26
C SER A 326 -3.59 -8.58 -11.02
N PHE A 327 -2.86 -8.87 -9.94
CA PHE A 327 -1.51 -8.34 -9.70
C PHE A 327 -0.50 -9.22 -10.42
N THR A 328 0.52 -8.63 -11.02
CA THR A 328 1.66 -9.38 -11.60
C THR A 328 2.96 -8.82 -11.06
N ASP A 329 3.77 -9.70 -10.48
CA ASP A 329 5.13 -9.45 -10.01
C ASP A 329 6.12 -9.41 -11.17
N HIS A 330 7.06 -8.48 -11.13
CA HIS A 330 8.11 -8.30 -12.12
C HIS A 330 9.46 -8.05 -11.45
N ASN A 331 10.55 -8.49 -12.10
CA ASN A 331 11.92 -8.30 -11.62
C ASN A 331 12.63 -7.18 -12.38
N VAL A 332 13.38 -6.33 -11.67
CA VAL A 332 14.31 -5.38 -12.29
C VAL A 332 15.59 -6.12 -12.61
N HIS A 333 15.76 -6.49 -13.88
CA HIS A 333 17.05 -6.94 -14.40
C HIS A 333 18.00 -5.74 -14.40
N ARG A 334 18.98 -5.73 -13.47
CA ARG A 334 20.04 -4.71 -13.41
C ARG A 334 21.39 -5.32 -13.74
#